data_AF-A0A1D1VM09-F1
#
_entry.id   AF-A0A1D1VM09-F1
#
_cell.length_a   1.000
_cell.length_b   1.000
_cell.length_c   1.000
_cell.angle_alpha   90.00
_cell.angle_beta   90.00
_cell.angle_gamma   90.00
#
_symmetry.space_group_name_H-M   'P 1'
#
loop_
_entity.id
_entity.type
_entity.pdbx_description
1 polymer ?
#
loop_
_entity_poly.entity_id
_entity_poly.type
_entity_poly.pdbx_seq_one_letter_code
_entity_poly.pdbx_strand_id
1 'polypeptide(L)'
;MYYYLSLLADVAAVSSINASAIYFDQNVSYPNWYRNFYNRTFPLFAPKAARGDDFNDPINPKRYSTLLMTDVRDLGVSSMSTSNYTHPLYRINEWFTSWLPDKSTSDYQKVAYSVHIKYANGTQTTTEFFGPPEPQADPGPVKWSPPYFDCGRTNKWLVAAVVPVADLVPRHTKWRHLQTHRYVGAVVVETDLFKVDVNQCPVSLGNPASNWHAGTDRCHKETTEVRVFNGSKKSLYELSCFSELGEKVF
;
A
#
# COMPACT_ATOMS: atom_id res chain seq x y z
N MET A 1 -0.75 -2.44 -19.72
CA MET A 1 -2.08 -3.06 -19.52
C MET A 1 -2.15 -3.87 -18.22
N TYR A 2 -1.28 -4.87 -17.99
CA TYR A 2 -1.33 -5.70 -16.77
C TYR A 2 -1.36 -4.90 -15.45
N TYR A 3 -0.49 -3.89 -15.31
CA TYR A 3 -0.50 -3.04 -14.11
C TYR A 3 -1.85 -2.33 -13.88
N TYR A 4 -2.53 -1.86 -14.93
CA TYR A 4 -3.82 -1.20 -14.76
C TYR A 4 -4.90 -2.17 -14.28
N LEU A 5 -4.93 -3.39 -14.85
CA LEU A 5 -5.89 -4.42 -14.49
C LEU A 5 -5.65 -4.99 -13.08
N SER A 6 -4.39 -5.15 -12.67
CA SER A 6 -4.07 -5.62 -11.31
C SER A 6 -4.52 -4.61 -10.25
N LEU A 7 -4.26 -3.31 -10.49
CA LEU A 7 -4.66 -2.26 -9.57
C LEU A 7 -6.19 -2.16 -9.45
N LEU A 8 -6.90 -2.26 -10.58
CA LEU A 8 -8.37 -2.34 -10.59
C LEU A 8 -8.88 -3.53 -9.79
N ALA A 9 -8.27 -4.71 -9.95
CA ALA A 9 -8.65 -5.90 -9.20
C ALA A 9 -8.47 -5.70 -7.69
N ASP A 10 -7.38 -5.07 -7.25
CA ASP A 10 -7.13 -4.79 -5.83
C ASP A 10 -8.21 -3.89 -5.22
N VAL A 11 -8.57 -2.79 -5.92
CA VAL A 11 -9.61 -1.86 -5.46
C VAL A 11 -10.99 -2.52 -5.48
N ALA A 12 -11.29 -3.32 -6.51
CA ALA A 12 -12.58 -4.00 -6.66
C ALA A 12 -12.76 -5.15 -5.65
N ALA A 13 -11.67 -5.82 -5.25
CA ALA A 13 -11.73 -6.98 -4.37
C ALA A 13 -12.21 -6.66 -2.95
N VAL A 14 -11.86 -5.48 -2.42
CA VAL A 14 -12.13 -5.13 -1.01
C VAL A 14 -12.70 -3.72 -0.90
N SER A 15 -13.86 -3.59 -0.24
CA SER A 15 -14.54 -2.30 -0.04
C SER A 15 -13.74 -1.31 0.80
N SER A 16 -12.82 -1.78 1.65
CA SER A 16 -11.97 -0.97 2.51
C SER A 16 -10.79 -0.31 1.79
N ILE A 17 -10.41 -0.82 0.61
CA ILE A 17 -9.36 -0.25 -0.22
C ILE A 17 -9.99 0.83 -1.10
N ASN A 18 -9.54 2.07 -0.93
CA ASN A 18 -9.99 3.20 -1.72
C ASN A 18 -9.12 3.43 -2.94
N ALA A 19 -7.82 3.14 -2.87
CA ALA A 19 -6.94 3.22 -4.02
C ALA A 19 -5.79 2.22 -3.97
N SER A 20 -5.29 1.86 -5.13
CA SER A 20 -4.08 1.07 -5.31
C SER A 20 -3.23 1.72 -6.40
N ALA A 21 -1.92 1.70 -6.24
CA ALA A 21 -1.01 2.26 -7.22
C ALA A 21 0.33 1.52 -7.24
N ILE A 22 0.99 1.57 -8.39
CA ILE A 22 2.41 1.24 -8.50
C ILE A 22 3.13 2.46 -9.09
N TYR A 23 4.15 2.93 -8.40
CA TYR A 23 4.95 4.09 -8.79
C TYR A 23 6.32 3.60 -9.19
N PHE A 24 6.74 3.84 -10.43
CA PHE A 24 8.09 3.53 -10.85
C PHE A 24 9.03 4.70 -10.62
N ASP A 25 10.28 4.38 -10.36
CA ASP A 25 11.36 5.36 -10.35
C ASP A 25 11.61 5.92 -11.77
N GLN A 26 12.29 7.07 -11.82
CA GLN A 26 12.54 7.80 -13.06
C GLN A 26 13.39 6.97 -14.03
N ASN A 27 12.90 6.84 -15.27
CA ASN A 27 13.58 6.07 -16.32
C ASN A 27 13.80 4.58 -15.99
N VAL A 28 12.96 3.95 -15.17
CA VAL A 28 13.13 2.53 -14.77
C VAL A 28 11.98 1.62 -15.22
N SER A 29 10.91 2.18 -15.80
CA SER A 29 9.81 1.37 -16.33
C SER A 29 10.15 0.80 -17.72
N TYR A 30 10.21 -0.54 -17.83
CA TYR A 30 10.51 -1.25 -19.08
C TYR A 30 9.23 -1.81 -19.72
N PRO A 31 8.69 -1.19 -20.77
CA PRO A 31 7.57 -1.75 -21.51
C PRO A 31 7.90 -3.11 -22.14
N ASN A 32 7.06 -4.11 -21.86
CA ASN A 32 7.20 -5.49 -22.34
C ASN A 32 7.14 -5.64 -23.88
N TRP A 33 6.61 -4.65 -24.60
CA TRP A 33 6.47 -4.65 -26.06
C TRP A 33 7.67 -4.06 -26.80
N TYR A 34 8.64 -3.46 -26.10
CA TYR A 34 9.92 -3.06 -26.71
C TYR A 34 10.87 -4.27 -26.74
N ARG A 35 10.84 -5.02 -27.84
CA ARG A 35 11.63 -6.25 -28.01
C ARG A 35 13.14 -6.04 -28.11
N ASN A 36 13.63 -4.83 -28.44
CA ASN A 36 14.99 -4.65 -28.97
C ASN A 36 15.91 -3.60 -28.33
N PHE A 37 15.59 -2.95 -27.20
CA PHE A 37 16.53 -1.97 -26.64
C PHE A 37 16.56 -1.94 -25.11
N TYR A 38 17.68 -2.40 -24.56
CA TYR A 38 18.30 -1.80 -23.38
C TYR A 38 18.30 -0.26 -23.60
N ASN A 39 17.86 0.53 -22.61
CA ASN A 39 17.80 2.01 -22.58
C ASN A 39 16.55 2.72 -23.14
N ARG A 40 15.47 2.03 -23.50
CA ARG A 40 14.16 2.70 -23.71
C ARG A 40 13.24 2.43 -22.54
N THR A 41 13.16 3.39 -21.64
CA THR A 41 12.26 3.39 -20.48
C THR A 41 11.31 4.58 -20.57
N PHE A 42 10.13 4.48 -19.95
CA PHE A 42 9.32 5.69 -19.78
C PHE A 42 9.97 6.58 -18.73
N PRO A 43 9.99 7.91 -18.94
CA PRO A 43 10.57 8.83 -17.97
C PRO A 43 9.85 8.76 -16.63
N LEU A 44 8.52 8.70 -16.68
CA LEU A 44 7.64 8.51 -15.53
C LEU A 44 6.55 7.53 -15.92
N PHE A 45 6.21 6.63 -15.00
CA PHE A 45 5.12 5.67 -15.17
C PHE A 45 4.59 5.33 -13.78
N ALA A 46 3.34 5.70 -13.52
CA ALA A 46 2.71 5.48 -12.22
C ALA A 46 1.20 5.30 -12.38
N PRO A 47 0.75 4.12 -12.83
CA PRO A 47 -0.68 3.82 -12.84
C PRO A 47 -1.22 3.78 -11.40
N LYS A 48 -2.32 4.48 -11.17
CA LYS A 48 -3.09 4.50 -9.94
C LYS A 48 -4.57 4.24 -10.26
N ALA A 49 -5.15 3.26 -9.60
CA ALA A 49 -6.59 3.04 -9.56
C ALA A 49 -7.14 3.62 -8.25
N ALA A 50 -8.24 4.37 -8.32
CA ALA A 50 -8.91 4.92 -7.15
C ALA A 50 -10.43 4.76 -7.30
N ARG A 51 -11.13 4.57 -6.18
CA ARG A 51 -12.60 4.60 -6.17
C ARG A 51 -13.07 6.00 -6.53
N GLY A 52 -13.87 6.07 -7.58
CA GLY A 52 -14.62 7.26 -7.94
C GLY A 52 -16.00 7.26 -7.28
N ASP A 53 -16.69 8.38 -7.45
CA ASP A 53 -18.10 8.50 -7.11
C ASP A 53 -18.92 8.53 -8.41
N ASP A 54 -20.00 7.74 -8.44
CA ASP A 54 -20.93 7.61 -9.56
C ASP A 54 -22.23 8.42 -9.34
N PHE A 55 -22.24 9.37 -8.41
CA PHE A 55 -23.43 10.19 -8.13
C PHE A 55 -23.97 10.96 -9.36
N ASN A 56 -23.09 11.27 -10.32
CA ASN A 56 -23.42 11.96 -11.57
C ASN A 56 -23.77 11.02 -12.72
N ASP A 57 -23.79 9.69 -12.50
CA ASP A 57 -24.18 8.74 -13.53
C ASP A 57 -25.70 8.84 -13.79
N PRO A 58 -26.16 9.06 -15.04
CA PRO A 58 -27.58 9.09 -15.38
C PRO A 58 -28.34 7.79 -15.04
N ILE A 59 -27.63 6.66 -14.86
CA ILE A 59 -28.20 5.36 -14.48
C ILE A 59 -28.39 5.24 -12.96
N ASN A 60 -27.83 6.13 -12.15
CA ASN A 60 -27.98 6.16 -10.70
C ASN A 60 -29.10 7.14 -10.26
N PRO A 61 -30.39 6.71 -10.21
CA PRO A 61 -31.52 7.62 -9.99
C PRO A 61 -31.52 8.29 -8.61
N LYS A 62 -30.88 7.65 -7.63
CA LYS A 62 -30.86 8.13 -6.24
C LYS A 62 -29.64 9.01 -5.93
N ARG A 63 -28.69 9.17 -6.88
CA ARG A 63 -27.50 10.04 -6.77
C ARG A 63 -26.71 9.89 -5.47
N TYR A 64 -26.66 8.67 -4.94
CA TYR A 64 -25.79 8.32 -3.80
C TYR A 64 -24.58 7.56 -4.33
N SER A 65 -23.41 7.77 -3.72
CA SER A 65 -22.19 7.02 -4.03
C SER A 65 -22.42 5.51 -3.83
N THR A 66 -22.35 4.73 -4.89
CA THR A 66 -22.44 3.26 -4.81
C THR A 66 -21.08 2.61 -4.53
N LEU A 67 -19.98 3.37 -4.62
CA LEU A 67 -18.59 2.89 -4.52
C LEU A 67 -18.23 1.83 -5.58
N LEU A 68 -19.00 1.73 -6.67
CA LEU A 68 -18.78 0.78 -7.76
C LEU A 68 -17.92 1.34 -8.88
N MET A 69 -17.80 2.66 -8.98
CA MET A 69 -16.94 3.29 -9.97
C MET A 69 -15.48 3.29 -9.52
N THR A 70 -14.59 2.96 -10.44
CA THR A 70 -13.15 3.09 -10.27
C THR A 70 -12.59 3.89 -11.43
N ASP A 71 -11.74 4.85 -11.11
CA ASP A 71 -10.99 5.65 -12.08
C ASP A 71 -9.54 5.20 -12.07
N VAL A 72 -8.94 5.06 -13.26
CA VAL A 72 -7.55 4.63 -13.40
C VAL A 72 -6.81 5.64 -14.25
N ARG A 73 -5.76 6.23 -13.67
CA ARG A 73 -4.95 7.24 -14.34
C ARG A 73 -3.47 6.93 -14.16
N ASP A 74 -2.70 7.30 -15.17
CA ASP A 74 -1.24 7.32 -15.05
C ASP A 74 -0.79 8.69 -14.53
N LEU A 75 -0.25 8.71 -13.31
CA LEU A 75 0.25 9.93 -12.68
C LEU A 75 1.60 10.38 -13.27
N GLY A 76 2.27 9.53 -14.06
CA GLY A 76 3.47 9.90 -14.80
C GLY A 76 3.19 10.75 -16.04
N VAL A 77 1.96 10.72 -16.56
CA VAL A 77 1.51 11.51 -17.72
C VAL A 77 0.70 12.69 -17.22
N SER A 78 1.31 13.53 -16.38
CA SER A 78 0.66 14.78 -15.97
C SER A 78 1.54 15.99 -16.19
N SER A 79 0.95 17.03 -16.78
CA SER A 79 1.59 18.31 -17.07
C SER A 79 1.64 19.25 -15.85
N MET A 80 0.81 19.01 -14.83
CA MET A 80 0.77 19.84 -13.62
C MET A 80 1.75 19.33 -12.56
N SER A 81 2.58 20.23 -12.02
CA SER A 81 3.54 19.94 -10.95
C SER A 81 2.90 19.39 -9.67
N THR A 82 1.63 19.74 -9.40
CA THR A 82 0.83 19.24 -8.27
C THR A 82 0.35 17.80 -8.42
N SER A 83 0.50 17.22 -9.60
CA SER A 83 0.07 15.85 -9.92
C SER A 83 1.22 14.93 -10.35
N ASN A 84 2.41 15.51 -10.52
CA ASN A 84 3.62 14.75 -10.74
C ASN A 84 4.08 14.15 -9.40
N TYR A 85 4.05 12.82 -9.32
CA TYR A 85 4.34 12.08 -8.09
C TYR A 85 5.80 12.19 -7.60
N THR A 86 6.72 12.64 -8.46
CA THR A 86 8.12 12.87 -8.10
C THR A 86 8.37 14.27 -7.53
N HIS A 87 7.44 15.20 -7.72
CA HIS A 87 7.63 16.59 -7.33
C HIS A 87 7.41 16.76 -5.81
N PRO A 88 8.21 17.56 -5.08
CA PRO A 88 8.05 17.76 -3.63
C PRO A 88 6.69 18.35 -3.22
N LEU A 89 6.05 19.12 -4.10
CA LEU A 89 4.70 19.68 -3.85
C LEU A 89 3.59 18.62 -3.85
N TYR A 90 3.86 17.41 -4.35
CA TYR A 90 2.91 16.32 -4.28
C TYR A 90 2.87 15.80 -2.85
N ARG A 91 1.81 16.14 -2.10
CA ARG A 91 1.68 15.83 -0.65
C ARG A 91 1.84 14.35 -0.30
N ILE A 92 1.65 13.44 -1.25
CA ILE A 92 1.73 11.99 -1.05
C ILE A 92 3.20 11.49 -1.19
N ASN A 93 4.19 12.37 -1.43
CA ASN A 93 5.58 12.01 -1.74
C ASN A 93 6.44 11.55 -0.51
N GLU A 94 5.98 11.68 0.73
CA GLU A 94 6.82 11.34 1.90
C GLU A 94 7.31 9.87 1.90
N TRP A 95 6.46 8.94 1.45
CA TRP A 95 6.85 7.53 1.32
C TRP A 95 7.75 7.29 0.08
N PHE A 96 7.63 8.10 -0.97
CA PHE A 96 8.41 7.92 -2.20
C PHE A 96 9.91 8.14 -1.93
N THR A 97 10.25 9.19 -1.18
CA THR A 97 11.64 9.48 -0.77
C THR A 97 12.25 8.45 0.18
N SER A 98 11.46 7.49 0.68
CA SER A 98 11.93 6.48 1.63
C SER A 98 12.78 5.40 0.97
N TRP A 99 12.49 5.07 -0.29
CA TRP A 99 13.24 4.07 -1.06
C TRP A 99 13.63 4.54 -2.47
N LEU A 100 12.96 5.56 -3.01
CA LEU A 100 13.16 6.05 -4.37
C LEU A 100 13.64 7.53 -4.36
N PRO A 101 14.56 7.91 -5.26
CA PRO A 101 15.30 7.04 -6.16
C PRO A 101 16.28 6.15 -5.38
N ASP A 102 16.46 4.92 -5.87
CA ASP A 102 17.36 3.99 -5.19
C ASP A 102 18.82 4.37 -5.43
N LYS A 103 19.51 4.73 -4.35
CA LYS A 103 20.91 5.15 -4.36
C LYS A 103 21.89 4.01 -4.10
N SER A 104 21.42 2.75 -3.99
CA SER A 104 22.29 1.63 -3.71
C SER A 104 23.34 1.43 -4.82
N THR A 105 24.61 1.36 -4.43
CA THR A 105 25.74 1.19 -5.35
C THR A 105 26.20 -0.27 -5.46
N SER A 106 25.81 -1.11 -4.52
CA SER A 106 26.19 -2.52 -4.46
C SER A 106 25.07 -3.40 -3.92
N ASP A 107 25.08 -4.67 -4.32
CA ASP A 107 24.08 -5.66 -3.89
C ASP A 107 24.15 -5.95 -2.39
N TYR A 108 25.33 -5.82 -1.78
CA TYR A 108 25.54 -6.03 -0.34
C TYR A 108 24.76 -5.05 0.56
N GLN A 109 24.27 -3.93 0.01
CA GLN A 109 23.43 -2.98 0.73
C GLN A 109 21.97 -3.45 0.85
N LYS A 110 21.61 -4.56 0.19
CA LYS A 110 20.25 -5.11 0.19
C LYS A 110 20.21 -6.46 0.88
N VAL A 111 19.03 -6.76 1.42
CA VAL A 111 18.78 -8.05 2.05
C VAL A 111 18.59 -9.12 0.99
N ALA A 112 19.38 -10.19 1.08
CA ALA A 112 19.24 -11.38 0.27
C ALA A 112 18.29 -12.38 0.96
N TYR A 113 17.32 -12.88 0.21
CA TYR A 113 16.39 -13.92 0.63
C TYR A 113 16.71 -15.21 -0.12
N SER A 114 16.89 -16.31 0.61
CA SER A 114 17.05 -17.64 0.04
C SER A 114 15.70 -18.36 -0.03
N VAL A 115 15.25 -18.70 -1.24
CA VAL A 115 14.04 -19.51 -1.45
C VAL A 115 14.44 -20.94 -1.74
N HIS A 116 13.95 -21.87 -0.91
CA HIS A 116 14.09 -23.29 -1.15
C HIS A 116 12.87 -23.81 -1.92
N ILE A 117 13.08 -24.14 -3.19
CA ILE A 117 12.04 -24.71 -4.06
C ILE A 117 12.21 -26.23 -4.05
N LYS A 118 11.17 -26.93 -3.61
CA LYS A 118 11.08 -28.39 -3.69
C LYS A 118 10.17 -28.78 -4.84
N TYR A 119 10.72 -29.42 -5.86
CA TYR A 119 9.94 -29.90 -6.99
C TYR A 119 9.21 -31.20 -6.65
N ALA A 120 8.11 -31.46 -7.38
CA ALA A 120 7.36 -32.72 -7.26
C ALA A 120 8.23 -33.96 -7.54
N ASN A 121 9.28 -33.82 -8.34
CA ASN A 121 10.26 -34.88 -8.64
C ASN A 121 11.28 -35.10 -7.51
N GLY A 122 11.13 -34.44 -6.36
CA GLY A 122 11.99 -34.61 -5.18
C GLY A 122 13.30 -33.80 -5.21
N THR A 123 13.63 -33.14 -6.33
CA THR A 123 14.78 -32.24 -6.41
C THR A 123 14.54 -30.97 -5.59
N GLN A 124 15.61 -30.49 -4.95
CA GLN A 124 15.60 -29.25 -4.19
C GLN A 124 16.57 -28.28 -4.85
N THR A 125 16.11 -27.06 -5.10
CA THR A 125 16.96 -25.97 -5.59
C THR A 125 16.80 -24.77 -4.67
N THR A 126 17.93 -24.17 -4.31
CA THR A 126 17.95 -22.90 -3.59
C THR A 126 18.24 -21.79 -4.57
N THR A 127 17.39 -20.77 -4.60
CA THR A 127 17.60 -19.56 -5.38
C THR A 127 17.63 -18.38 -4.43
N GLU A 128 18.67 -17.56 -4.54
CA GLU A 128 18.78 -16.32 -3.79
C GLU A 128 18.23 -15.16 -4.62
N PHE A 129 17.48 -14.27 -3.99
CA PHE A 129 17.01 -13.03 -4.60
C PHE A 129 17.12 -11.87 -3.62
N PHE A 130 17.39 -10.67 -4.12
CA PHE A 130 17.41 -9.47 -3.30
C PHE A 130 16.00 -8.90 -3.19
N GLY A 131 15.53 -8.67 -1.96
CA GLY A 131 14.15 -8.32 -1.68
C GLY A 131 13.97 -6.95 -1.02
N PRO A 132 12.75 -6.65 -0.56
CA PRO A 132 12.49 -5.48 0.28
C PRO A 132 13.30 -5.54 1.58
N PRO A 133 13.44 -4.43 2.32
CA PRO A 133 14.20 -4.42 3.56
C PRO A 133 13.65 -5.40 4.60
N GLU A 134 14.51 -5.82 5.52
CA GLU A 134 14.10 -6.67 6.64
C GLU A 134 13.20 -5.90 7.64
N PRO A 135 12.38 -6.60 8.46
CA PRO A 135 11.50 -5.97 9.45
C PRO A 135 12.18 -5.02 10.44
N GLN A 136 13.49 -5.18 10.66
CA GLN A 136 14.28 -4.36 11.59
C GLN A 136 14.91 -3.13 10.93
N ALA A 137 14.94 -3.08 9.60
CA ALA A 137 15.45 -1.91 8.89
C ALA A 137 14.48 -0.73 9.05
N ASP A 138 14.99 0.50 8.96
CA ASP A 138 14.18 1.71 8.86
C ASP A 138 14.21 2.18 7.39
N PRO A 139 13.07 2.21 6.65
CA PRO A 139 11.67 2.15 7.11
C PRO A 139 11.02 0.76 7.09
N GLY A 140 11.81 -0.30 6.95
CA GLY A 140 11.34 -1.69 6.99
C GLY A 140 10.78 -2.18 5.66
N PRO A 141 10.12 -3.35 5.62
CA PRO A 141 9.52 -3.90 4.40
C PRO A 141 8.26 -3.15 3.99
N VAL A 142 7.53 -2.59 4.97
CA VAL A 142 6.28 -1.86 4.76
C VAL A 142 6.34 -0.57 5.56
N LYS A 143 6.18 0.56 4.87
CA LYS A 143 6.05 1.87 5.50
C LYS A 143 4.60 2.30 5.47
N TRP A 144 4.06 2.58 6.65
CA TRP A 144 2.77 3.24 6.78
C TRP A 144 2.97 4.74 6.72
N SER A 145 2.19 5.41 5.89
CA SER A 145 2.15 6.87 5.82
C SER A 145 1.30 7.44 6.95
N PRO A 146 1.59 8.67 7.42
CA PRO A 146 0.65 9.39 8.27
C PRO A 146 -0.68 9.61 7.53
N PRO A 147 -1.83 9.67 8.24
CA PRO A 147 -3.11 9.94 7.61
C PRO A 147 -3.09 11.27 6.84
N TYR A 148 -3.58 11.27 5.60
CA TYR A 148 -3.68 12.46 4.77
C TYR A 148 -5.03 12.53 4.06
N PHE A 149 -5.44 13.75 3.70
CA PHE A 149 -6.67 13.98 2.96
C PHE A 149 -6.36 14.06 1.44
N ASP A 150 -6.99 13.19 0.66
CA ASP A 150 -6.77 13.09 -0.80
C ASP A 150 -7.68 14.05 -1.58
N CYS A 151 -7.26 15.30 -1.68
CA CYS A 151 -7.99 16.37 -2.38
C CYS A 151 -8.10 16.12 -3.89
N GLY A 152 -9.32 16.24 -4.45
CA GLY A 152 -9.54 16.27 -5.89
C GLY A 152 -9.54 14.90 -6.58
N ARG A 153 -9.50 13.81 -5.80
CA ARG A 153 -9.64 12.44 -6.27
C ARG A 153 -10.71 11.72 -5.47
N THR A 154 -10.32 11.07 -4.36
CA THR A 154 -11.27 10.35 -3.51
C THR A 154 -11.96 11.26 -2.48
N ASN A 155 -11.40 12.44 -2.18
CA ASN A 155 -11.90 13.40 -1.17
C ASN A 155 -12.16 12.76 0.19
N LYS A 156 -11.28 11.84 0.61
CA LYS A 156 -11.37 11.11 1.87
C LYS A 156 -10.07 11.18 2.64
N TRP A 157 -10.16 10.93 3.94
CA TRP A 157 -8.99 10.67 4.78
C TRP A 157 -8.49 9.26 4.51
N LEU A 158 -7.23 9.15 4.10
CA LEU A 158 -6.62 7.89 3.72
C LEU A 158 -5.37 7.63 4.56
N VAL A 159 -5.05 6.36 4.69
CA VAL A 159 -3.77 5.86 5.18
C VAL A 159 -3.21 4.94 4.11
N ALA A 160 -1.94 5.13 3.75
CA ALA A 160 -1.28 4.32 2.75
C ALA A 160 -0.26 3.35 3.38
N ALA A 161 -0.29 2.10 2.95
CA ALA A 161 0.77 1.12 3.14
C ALA A 161 1.62 1.05 1.88
N VAL A 162 2.94 1.15 2.03
CA VAL A 162 3.87 1.24 0.91
C VAL A 162 4.98 0.22 1.03
N VAL A 163 5.31 -0.43 -0.09
CA VAL A 163 6.34 -1.47 -0.18
C VAL A 163 7.22 -1.21 -1.40
N PRO A 164 8.56 -1.25 -1.29
CA PRO A 164 9.44 -1.13 -2.44
C PRO A 164 9.41 -2.41 -3.28
N VAL A 165 9.51 -2.23 -4.60
CA VAL A 165 9.60 -3.31 -5.59
C VAL A 165 11.06 -3.49 -5.95
N ALA A 166 11.64 -4.62 -5.54
CA ALA A 166 12.98 -5.02 -5.95
C ALA A 166 12.96 -5.58 -7.38
N ASP A 167 13.95 -5.19 -8.20
CA ASP A 167 14.17 -5.82 -9.50
C ASP A 167 14.79 -7.20 -9.32
N LEU A 168 14.11 -8.23 -9.83
CA LEU A 168 14.65 -9.58 -9.85
C LEU A 168 15.61 -9.80 -11.03
N VAL A 169 15.47 -9.01 -12.10
CA VAL A 169 16.31 -9.11 -13.30
C VAL A 169 16.72 -7.71 -13.73
N PRO A 170 17.86 -7.21 -13.23
CA PRO A 170 18.28 -5.84 -13.51
C PRO A 170 18.47 -5.64 -15.02
N ARG A 171 17.65 -4.79 -15.63
CA ARG A 171 17.68 -4.55 -17.10
C ARG A 171 18.32 -3.21 -17.50
N HIS A 172 18.96 -2.53 -16.55
CA HIS A 172 19.52 -1.19 -16.72
C HIS A 172 20.86 -1.19 -17.48
N THR A 173 21.56 -2.32 -17.61
CA THR A 173 22.79 -2.44 -18.43
C THR A 173 22.82 -3.73 -19.24
N LYS A 174 23.57 -3.73 -20.35
CA LYS A 174 23.87 -4.93 -21.15
C LYS A 174 24.89 -5.86 -20.47
N TRP A 175 25.65 -5.34 -19.52
CA TRP A 175 26.75 -6.05 -18.86
C TRP A 175 26.25 -6.74 -17.60
N ARG A 176 25.91 -8.03 -17.72
CA ARG A 176 25.31 -8.81 -16.62
C ARG A 176 26.15 -8.85 -15.33
N HIS A 177 27.47 -8.74 -15.42
CA HIS A 177 28.37 -8.75 -14.27
C HIS A 177 28.46 -7.40 -13.53
N LEU A 178 27.89 -6.33 -14.11
CA LEU A 178 27.81 -4.99 -13.51
C LEU A 178 26.38 -4.65 -13.07
N GLN A 179 25.45 -5.61 -13.18
CA GLN A 179 24.05 -5.42 -12.82
C GLN A 179 23.91 -5.49 -11.31
N THR A 180 23.60 -4.34 -10.70
CA THR A 180 23.20 -4.27 -9.30
C THR A 180 21.69 -4.33 -9.17
N HIS A 181 21.19 -5.06 -8.18
CA HIS A 181 19.78 -5.08 -7.80
C HIS A 181 19.39 -3.71 -7.26
N ARG A 182 18.22 -3.21 -7.68
CA ARG A 182 17.70 -1.89 -7.28
C ARG A 182 16.21 -1.96 -6.98
N TYR A 183 15.72 -1.05 -6.15
CA TYR A 183 14.31 -0.76 -6.04
C TYR A 183 13.89 0.06 -7.26
N VAL A 184 12.99 -0.50 -8.05
CA VAL A 184 12.57 0.08 -9.34
C VAL A 184 11.24 0.80 -9.25
N GLY A 185 10.55 0.62 -8.13
CA GLY A 185 9.28 1.24 -7.86
C GLY A 185 8.81 0.96 -6.43
N ALA A 186 7.60 1.42 -6.13
CA ALA A 186 6.90 1.17 -4.90
C ALA A 186 5.44 0.84 -5.19
N VAL A 187 4.89 -0.16 -4.50
CA VAL A 187 3.46 -0.47 -4.52
C VAL A 187 2.82 0.21 -3.31
N VAL A 188 1.68 0.84 -3.56
CA VAL A 188 0.94 1.64 -2.58
C VAL A 188 -0.49 1.15 -2.54
N VAL A 189 -0.99 0.85 -1.34
CA VAL A 189 -2.40 0.57 -1.09
C VAL A 189 -2.92 1.60 -0.10
N GLU A 190 -3.99 2.29 -0.48
CA GLU A 190 -4.60 3.35 0.32
C GLU A 190 -5.96 2.87 0.83
N THR A 191 -6.11 2.84 2.15
CA THR A 191 -7.35 2.49 2.83
C THR A 191 -8.00 3.73 3.43
N ASP A 192 -9.34 3.72 3.50
CA ASP A 192 -10.09 4.75 4.20
C ASP A 192 -9.73 4.73 5.69
N LEU A 193 -9.33 5.87 6.25
CA LEU A 193 -8.97 5.98 7.67
C LEU A 193 -10.11 5.51 8.56
N PHE A 194 -11.36 5.80 8.19
CA PHE A 194 -12.53 5.39 8.98
C PHE A 194 -12.84 3.89 8.91
N LYS A 195 -12.20 3.17 7.98
CA LYS A 195 -12.32 1.70 7.86
C LYS A 195 -11.14 0.96 8.46
N VAL A 196 -10.10 1.69 8.90
CA VAL A 196 -9.01 1.11 9.67
C VAL A 196 -9.52 0.91 11.09
N ASP A 197 -9.62 -0.34 11.49
CA ASP A 197 -9.95 -0.67 12.87
C ASP A 197 -8.73 -0.41 13.76
N VAL A 198 -8.93 0.43 14.78
CA VAL A 198 -7.91 0.78 15.76
C VAL A 198 -8.35 0.21 17.08
N ASN A 199 -7.47 -0.55 17.73
CA ASN A 199 -7.78 -1.08 19.05
C ASN A 199 -7.78 0.08 20.06
N GLN A 200 -8.97 0.58 20.41
CA GLN A 200 -9.12 1.64 21.40
C GLN A 200 -9.34 1.11 22.82
N CYS A 201 -9.33 -0.22 23.00
CA CYS A 201 -9.71 -0.83 24.28
C CYS A 201 -8.75 -0.43 25.39
N PRO A 202 -9.22 -0.30 26.64
CA PRO A 202 -8.32 -0.16 27.78
C PRO A 202 -7.43 -1.41 27.90
N VAL A 203 -6.23 -1.21 28.46
CA VAL A 203 -5.28 -2.30 28.70
C VAL A 203 -5.92 -3.30 29.68
N SER A 204 -5.95 -4.57 29.30
CA SER A 204 -6.59 -5.65 30.06
C SER A 204 -5.91 -6.99 29.82
N LEU A 205 -6.35 -8.05 30.51
CA LEU A 205 -5.74 -9.39 30.39
C LEU A 205 -5.79 -9.96 28.95
N GLY A 206 -6.66 -9.43 28.08
CA GLY A 206 -6.75 -9.76 26.66
C GLY A 206 -6.21 -8.70 25.70
N ASN A 207 -5.83 -7.51 26.18
CA ASN A 207 -5.31 -6.38 25.40
C ASN A 207 -3.98 -5.90 26.00
N PRO A 208 -2.82 -6.32 25.45
CA PRO A 208 -1.52 -6.05 26.04
C PRO A 208 -1.17 -4.56 26.06
N ALA A 209 -0.28 -4.17 26.98
CA ALA A 209 0.08 -2.78 27.24
C ALA A 209 0.80 -2.03 26.09
N SER A 210 1.20 -2.71 25.00
CA SER A 210 1.88 -2.05 23.88
C SER A 210 0.93 -1.35 22.89
N ASN A 211 -0.34 -1.17 23.26
CA ASN A 211 -1.33 -0.48 22.44
C ASN A 211 -1.32 1.03 22.72
N TRP A 212 -0.84 1.81 21.75
CA TRP A 212 -0.76 3.28 21.86
C TRP A 212 -2.12 3.98 21.86
N HIS A 213 -3.16 3.30 21.36
CA HIS A 213 -4.52 3.84 21.28
C HIS A 213 -5.41 3.36 22.45
N ALA A 214 -4.84 2.67 23.44
CA ALA A 214 -5.62 2.14 24.55
C ALA A 214 -6.29 3.25 25.37
N GLY A 215 -7.60 3.14 25.58
CA GLY A 215 -8.40 4.12 26.34
C GLY A 215 -8.63 5.44 25.60
N THR A 216 -8.51 5.44 24.27
CA THR A 216 -8.90 6.58 23.41
C THR A 216 -10.34 6.50 22.92
N ASP A 217 -11.08 5.51 23.40
CA ASP A 217 -12.50 5.37 23.14
C ASP A 217 -13.29 6.53 23.79
N ARG A 218 -14.49 6.78 23.26
CA ARG A 218 -15.36 7.86 23.76
C ARG A 218 -16.16 7.45 24.99
N CYS A 219 -16.03 6.21 25.45
CA CYS A 219 -16.96 5.60 26.36
C CYS A 219 -16.47 5.75 27.80
N HIS A 220 -17.41 5.79 28.74
CA HIS A 220 -17.04 5.82 30.16
C HIS A 220 -16.52 4.44 30.56
N LYS A 221 -15.44 4.42 31.36
CA LYS A 221 -14.81 3.17 31.80
C LYS A 221 -15.79 2.20 32.49
N GLU A 222 -16.80 2.75 33.16
CA GLU A 222 -17.81 1.99 33.89
C GLU A 222 -18.85 1.34 32.98
N THR A 223 -19.05 1.87 31.77
CA THR A 223 -20.08 1.41 30.83
C THR A 223 -19.51 0.78 29.55
N THR A 224 -18.22 0.45 29.56
CA THR A 224 -17.51 -0.11 28.39
C THR A 224 -17.36 -1.62 28.54
N GLU A 225 -17.85 -2.39 27.56
CA GLU A 225 -17.60 -3.82 27.44
C GLU A 225 -16.63 -4.07 26.28
N VAL A 226 -15.56 -4.81 26.56
CA VAL A 226 -14.59 -5.24 25.54
C VAL A 226 -14.81 -6.71 25.22
N ARG A 227 -15.11 -7.02 23.96
CA ARG A 227 -15.16 -8.39 23.47
C ARG A 227 -13.94 -8.69 22.62
N VAL A 228 -13.20 -9.72 23.03
CA VAL A 228 -12.06 -10.22 22.27
C VAL A 228 -12.52 -11.43 21.47
N PHE A 229 -12.56 -11.28 20.15
CA PHE A 229 -12.78 -12.41 19.27
C PHE A 229 -11.43 -13.04 18.93
N ASN A 230 -11.24 -14.28 19.37
CA ASN A 230 -10.08 -15.07 18.98
C ASN A 230 -10.24 -15.55 17.54
N GLY A 231 -9.75 -14.75 16.59
CA GLY A 231 -9.55 -15.18 15.22
C GLY A 231 -8.30 -16.05 15.09
N SER A 232 -8.29 -16.96 14.12
CA SER A 232 -7.20 -17.93 13.89
C SER A 232 -5.84 -17.33 13.49
N LYS A 233 -5.76 -16.00 13.28
CA LYS A 233 -4.50 -15.29 12.98
C LYS A 233 -4.33 -13.92 13.66
N LYS A 234 -5.41 -13.29 14.13
CA LYS A 234 -5.40 -12.05 14.92
C LYS A 234 -6.64 -12.01 15.81
N SER A 235 -6.48 -11.50 17.03
CA SER A 235 -7.61 -11.16 17.88
C SER A 235 -8.26 -9.88 17.35
N LEU A 236 -9.56 -9.93 17.08
CA LEU A 236 -10.37 -8.75 16.79
C LEU A 236 -10.93 -8.23 18.11
N TYR A 237 -10.95 -6.92 18.27
CA TYR A 237 -11.46 -6.27 19.47
C TYR A 237 -12.73 -5.52 19.08
N GLU A 238 -13.85 -5.86 19.72
CA GLU A 238 -15.07 -5.07 19.61
C GLU A 238 -15.29 -4.33 20.92
N LEU A 239 -15.38 -3.01 20.82
CA LEU A 239 -15.83 -2.14 21.90
C LEU A 239 -17.32 -1.92 21.76
N SER A 240 -18.06 -2.21 22.81
CA SER A 240 -19.49 -1.87 22.91
C SER A 240 -19.69 -0.93 24.08
N CYS A 241 -20.46 0.14 23.84
CA CYS A 241 -20.68 1.17 24.84
C CYS A 241 -22.13 1.16 25.29
N PHE A 242 -22.33 1.05 26.59
CA PHE A 242 -23.64 1.01 27.21
C PHE A 242 -23.98 2.35 27.85
N SER A 243 -25.26 2.66 27.92
CA SER A 243 -25.80 3.71 28.78
C SER A 243 -25.82 3.23 30.24
N GLU A 244 -25.97 4.16 31.19
CA GLU A 244 -26.18 3.82 32.61
C GLU A 244 -27.43 2.94 32.83
N LEU A 245 -28.34 2.91 31.86
CA LEU A 245 -29.56 2.08 31.85
C LEU A 245 -29.35 0.70 31.19
N GLY A 246 -28.12 0.36 30.76
CA GLY A 246 -27.79 -0.95 30.18
C GLY A 246 -28.18 -1.12 28.70
N GLU A 247 -28.67 -0.07 28.03
CA GLU A 247 -28.91 -0.10 26.59
C GLU A 247 -27.60 0.17 25.81
N LYS A 248 -27.33 -0.62 24.76
CA LYS A 248 -26.18 -0.41 23.87
C LYS A 248 -26.40 0.86 23.04
N VAL A 249 -25.53 1.86 23.22
CA VAL A 249 -25.61 3.17 22.56
C VAL A 249 -24.82 3.17 21.26
N PHE A 250 -23.69 2.45 21.23
CA PHE A 250 -22.79 2.30 20.08
C PHE A 250 -22.23 0.87 20.04
#